data_AF-A0A512LCF1-F1
#
_entry.id   AF-A0A512LCF1-F1
#
_cell.length_a   1.000
_cell.length_b   1.000
_cell.length_c   1.000
_cell.angle_alpha   90.00
_cell.angle_beta   90.00
_cell.angle_gamma   90.00
#
_symmetry.space_group_name_H-M   'P 1'
#
loop_
_entity.id
_entity.type
_entity.pdbx_description
1 polymer ?
#
loop_
_entity_poly.entity_id
_entity_poly.type
_entity_poly.pdbx_seq_one_letter_code
_entity_poly.pdbx_strand_id
1 'polypeptide(L)'
;MRVSMQEFKSHLSRYVREVQSGRQIELTSHRKVVARLIGVPAAESTGLSCLLAAGTASWQGGKPAGAELRLQAQGVPVSAMVLEDRG
;
A
#
# COMPACT_ATOMS: atom_id res chain seq x y z
N MET A 1 9.82 -8.34 10.96
CA MET A 1 10.85 -8.52 12.01
C MET A 1 10.17 -8.61 13.36
N ARG A 2 10.68 -9.41 14.31
CA ARG A 2 10.11 -9.49 15.67
C ARG A 2 11.01 -8.77 16.66
N VAL A 3 10.41 -7.92 17.49
CA VAL A 3 11.10 -7.13 18.52
C VAL A 3 10.37 -7.31 19.84
N SER A 4 11.11 -7.41 20.95
CA SER A 4 10.49 -7.48 22.28
C SER A 4 9.95 -6.12 22.71
N MET A 5 8.91 -6.10 23.54
CA MET A 5 8.38 -4.84 24.09
C MET A 5 9.43 -4.06 24.89
N GLN A 6 10.38 -4.77 25.52
CA GLN A 6 11.47 -4.15 26.26
C GLN A 6 12.46 -3.45 25.31
N GLU A 7 12.90 -4.14 24.25
CA GLU A 7 13.83 -3.58 23.26
C GLU A 7 13.20 -2.42 22.47
N PHE A 8 11.90 -2.54 22.15
CA PHE A 8 11.15 -1.46 21.50
C PHE A 8 11.11 -0.19 22.36
N LYS A 9 10.89 -0.31 23.68
CA LYS A 9 10.92 0.84 24.60
C LYS A 9 12.30 1.49 24.65
N SER A 10 13.37 0.70 24.65
CA SER A 10 14.75 1.21 24.70
C SER A 10 15.19 1.92 23.41
N HIS A 11 14.63 1.55 22.26
CA HIS A 11 15.06 2.08 20.96
C HIS A 11 13.88 2.59 20.10
N LEU A 12 12.86 3.18 20.74
CA LEU A 12 11.61 3.56 20.10
C LEU A 12 11.83 4.38 18.82
N SER A 13 12.63 5.44 18.89
CA SER A 13 12.86 6.34 17.75
C SER A 13 13.53 5.64 16.56
N ARG A 14 14.41 4.67 16.81
CA ARG A 14 15.04 3.88 15.74
C ARG A 14 13.99 3.05 15.01
N TYR A 15 13.18 2.30 15.75
CA TYR A 15 12.17 1.45 15.14
C TYR A 15 11.09 2.25 14.43
N VAL A 16 10.68 3.40 14.98
CA VAL A 16 9.75 4.32 14.31
C VAL A 16 10.32 4.80 12.97
N ARG A 17 11.62 5.11 12.88
CA ARG A 17 12.25 5.49 11.62
C ARG A 17 12.29 4.31 10.62
N GLU A 18 12.54 3.10 11.11
CA GLU A 18 12.52 1.88 10.27
C GLU A 18 11.12 1.55 9.74
N VAL A 19 10.05 1.72 10.53
CA VAL A 19 8.68 1.51 10.00
C VAL A 19 8.23 2.63 9.07
N GLN A 20 8.68 3.87 9.28
CA GLN A 20 8.42 4.97 8.34
C GLN A 20 9.03 4.74 6.95
N SER A 21 10.14 4.00 6.84
CA SER A 21 10.70 3.61 5.54
C SER A 21 10.00 2.42 4.88
N GLY A 22 8.87 1.96 5.46
CA GLY A 22 8.04 0.88 4.90
C GLY A 22 8.34 -0.51 5.47
N ARG A 23 9.22 -0.63 6.48
CA ARG A 23 9.45 -1.92 7.15
C ARG A 23 8.29 -2.24 8.08
N GLN A 24 7.97 -3.53 8.25
CA GLN A 24 6.95 -3.98 9.20
C GLN A 24 7.58 -4.69 10.41
N ILE A 25 7.17 -4.29 11.60
CA ILE A 25 7.70 -4.83 12.86
C ILE A 25 6.57 -5.46 13.69
N GLU A 26 6.77 -6.67 14.18
CA GLU A 26 5.89 -7.35 15.12
C GLU A 26 6.46 -7.18 16.54
N LEU A 27 5.67 -6.61 17.43
CA LEU A 27 6.03 -6.46 18.83
C LEU A 27 5.59 -7.69 19.61
N THR A 28 6.50 -8.20 20.44
CA THR A 28 6.27 -9.39 21.25
C THR A 28 6.33 -9.09 22.74
N SER A 29 5.46 -9.74 23.51
CA SER A 29 5.50 -9.78 24.97
C SER A 29 5.38 -11.24 25.40
N HIS A 30 6.25 -11.69 26.31
CA HIS A 30 6.30 -13.11 26.73
C HIS A 30 6.25 -14.10 25.55
N ARG A 31 7.03 -13.83 24.49
CA ARG A 31 7.11 -14.61 23.23
C ARG A 31 5.82 -14.67 22.39
N LYS A 32 4.78 -13.93 22.77
CA LYS A 32 3.54 -13.79 21.98
C LYS A 32 3.56 -12.47 21.22
N VAL A 33 3.13 -12.49 19.96
CA VAL A 33 2.93 -11.26 19.19
C VAL A 33 1.72 -10.51 19.79
N VAL A 34 1.92 -9.27 20.19
CA VAL A 34 0.90 -8.44 20.86
C VAL A 34 0.51 -7.21 20.03
N ALA A 35 1.38 -6.76 19.14
CA ALA A 35 1.09 -5.64 18.26
C ALA A 35 1.93 -5.70 16.98
N ARG A 36 1.53 -4.90 15.99
CA ARG A 36 2.28 -4.70 14.75
C ARG A 36 2.46 -3.20 14.54
N LEU A 37 3.69 -2.80 14.33
CA LEU A 37 4.06 -1.42 14.01
C LEU A 37 4.23 -1.32 12.49
N ILE A 38 3.50 -0.37 11.91
CA ILE A 38 3.53 -0.02 10.49
C ILE A 38 3.77 1.48 10.38
N GLY A 39 4.48 1.90 9.33
CA GLY A 39 4.63 3.32 9.02
C GLY A 39 3.28 3.91 8.65
N VAL A 40 3.04 5.17 9.04
CA VAL A 40 1.94 5.95 8.49
C VAL A 40 2.30 6.28 7.04
N PRO A 41 1.45 5.96 6.05
CA PRO A 41 1.69 6.38 4.68
C PRO A 41 1.88 7.89 4.62
N ALA A 42 2.88 8.36 3.86
CA ALA A 42 3.03 9.79 3.62
C ALA A 42 1.72 10.34 3.01
N ALA A 43 1.29 11.53 3.43
CA ALA A 43 0.06 12.17 2.94
C ALA A 43 0.04 12.38 1.41
N GLU A 44 1.19 12.28 0.75
CA GLU A 44 1.35 12.19 -0.71
C GLU A 44 0.89 10.85 -1.31
N SER A 45 0.21 10.01 -0.53
CA SER A 45 -0.41 8.79 -1.02
C SER A 45 -1.60 9.15 -1.93
N THR A 46 -1.26 9.60 -3.13
CA THR A 46 -2.21 10.00 -4.17
C THR A 46 -2.99 8.76 -4.62
N GLY A 47 -4.29 8.90 -4.81
CA GLY A 47 -5.14 7.80 -5.29
C GLY A 47 -5.66 6.90 -4.16
N LEU A 48 -5.43 5.59 -4.28
CA LEU A 48 -6.13 4.56 -3.48
C LEU A 48 -5.84 4.64 -1.98
N SER A 49 -4.61 4.95 -1.58
CA SER A 49 -4.22 5.00 -0.16
C SER A 49 -4.96 6.08 0.62
N CYS A 50 -5.21 7.25 0.01
CA CYS A 50 -6.03 8.31 0.61
C CYS A 50 -7.49 7.85 0.79
N LEU A 51 -8.04 7.15 -0.21
CA LEU A 51 -9.42 6.62 -0.13
C LEU A 51 -9.56 5.55 0.96
N LEU A 52 -8.56 4.69 1.13
CA LEU A 52 -8.53 3.69 2.20
C LEU A 52 -8.39 4.37 3.58
N ALA A 53 -7.53 5.38 3.71
CA ALA A 53 -7.32 6.11 4.97
C ALA A 53 -8.56 6.93 5.38
N ALA A 54 -9.27 7.51 4.42
CA ALA A 54 -10.51 8.25 4.64
C ALA A 54 -11.73 7.34 4.88
N GLY A 55 -11.58 6.02 4.78
CA GLY A 55 -12.68 5.05 4.89
C GLY A 55 -13.68 5.10 3.73
N THR A 56 -13.37 5.83 2.65
CA THR A 56 -14.23 5.96 1.46
C THR A 56 -14.03 4.82 0.47
N ALA A 57 -12.94 4.06 0.59
CA ALA A 57 -12.74 2.80 -0.11
C ALA A 57 -12.61 1.64 0.87
N SER A 58 -13.27 0.53 0.55
CA SER A 58 -13.05 -0.77 1.18
C SER A 58 -13.16 -1.86 0.12
N TRP A 59 -12.35 -2.92 0.23
CA TRP A 59 -12.44 -4.07 -0.66
C TRP A 59 -12.75 -5.32 0.14
N GLN A 60 -13.90 -5.93 -0.15
CA GLN A 60 -14.37 -7.14 0.52
C GLN A 60 -13.98 -8.44 -0.22
N GLY A 61 -13.05 -8.35 -1.19
CA GLY A 61 -12.68 -9.44 -2.08
C GLY A 61 -13.48 -9.46 -3.39
N GLY A 62 -13.12 -10.37 -4.30
CA GLY A 62 -13.74 -10.50 -5.62
C GLY A 62 -13.20 -9.51 -6.68
N LYS A 63 -13.56 -9.74 -7.95
CA LYS A 63 -13.16 -8.87 -9.07
C LYS A 63 -13.95 -7.56 -8.99
N PRO A 64 -13.29 -6.38 -8.97
CA PRO A 64 -13.99 -5.10 -9.01
C PRO A 64 -14.85 -5.00 -10.27
N ALA A 65 -16.05 -4.44 -10.13
CA ALA A 65 -16.94 -4.19 -11.27
C ALA A 65 -16.33 -3.20 -12.28
N GLY A 66 -15.32 -2.43 -11.87
CA GLY A 66 -14.74 -1.34 -12.64
C GLY A 66 -15.55 -0.05 -12.46
N ALA A 67 -15.03 1.04 -13.00
CA ALA A 67 -15.76 2.29 -13.10
C ALA A 67 -16.61 2.29 -14.37
N GLU A 68 -17.78 2.94 -14.35
CA GLU A 68 -18.52 3.26 -15.57
C GLU A 68 -17.76 4.35 -16.34
N LEU A 69 -16.68 3.96 -17.01
CA LEU A 69 -15.88 4.85 -17.82
C LEU A 69 -16.27 4.67 -19.28
N ARG A 70 -16.95 5.67 -19.87
CA ARG A 70 -17.07 5.75 -21.32
C ARG A 70 -15.75 6.28 -21.88
N LEU A 71 -14.93 5.38 -22.38
CA LEU A 71 -13.76 5.74 -23.17
C LEU A 71 -14.23 6.36 -24.49
N GLN A 72 -13.76 7.57 -24.79
CA GLN A 72 -13.97 8.17 -26.09
C GLN A 72 -12.94 7.56 -27.05
N ALA A 73 -13.39 7.07 -28.21
CA ALA A 73 -12.50 6.53 -29.23
C ALA A 73 -11.74 7.69 -29.90
N GLN A 74 -10.58 8.02 -29.35
CA GLN A 74 -9.67 9.06 -29.84
C GLN A 74 -8.26 8.47 -29.92
N GLY A 75 -7.52 8.86 -30.96
CA GLY A 75 -6.14 8.42 -31.20
C GLY A 75 -6.01 7.25 -32.17
N VAL A 76 -4.77 6.82 -32.35
CA VAL A 76 -4.41 5.70 -33.25
C VAL A 76 -4.80 4.39 -32.58
N PRO A 77 -5.51 3.48 -33.27
CA PRO A 77 -5.85 2.20 -32.69
C PRO A 77 -4.59 1.39 -32.40
N VAL A 78 -4.58 0.71 -31.25
CA VAL A 78 -3.46 -0.16 -30.85
C VAL A 78 -3.14 -1.20 -31.93
N SER A 79 -4.14 -1.66 -32.68
CA SER A 79 -3.94 -2.57 -33.80
C SER A 79 -3.06 -1.97 -34.91
N ALA A 80 -3.18 -0.67 -35.21
CA ALA A 80 -2.33 -0.01 -36.19
C ALA A 80 -0.89 0.12 -35.67
N MET A 81 -0.70 0.47 -34.39
CA MET A 81 0.63 0.54 -33.78
C MET A 81 1.37 -0.82 -33.82
N VAL A 82 0.65 -1.92 -33.57
CA VAL A 82 1.22 -3.28 -33.63
C VAL A 82 1.54 -3.71 -35.06
N LEU A 83 0.78 -3.24 -36.05
CA LEU A 83 1.08 -3.50 -37.46
C LEU A 83 2.33 -2.75 -37.92
N GLU A 84 2.51 -1.50 -37.48
CA GLU A 84 3.69 -0.69 -37.77
C GLU A 84 4.98 -1.29 -37.17
N ASP A 85 4.94 -1.84 -35.94
CA ASP A 85 6.10 -2.47 -35.27
C ASP A 85 6.54 -3.80 -35.92
N ARG A 86 5.67 -4.41 -36.74
CA ARG A 86 5.93 -5.70 -37.40
C ARG A 86 6.43 -5.58 -38.84
N GLY A 87 6.41 -4.39 -39.43
CA GLY A 87 6.88 -4.11 -40.78
C GLY A 87 8.34 -3.65 -40.79
#